data_AF-A0A2A4VXZ8-F1
#
_entry.id   AF-A0A2A4VXZ8-F1
#
_cell.length_a   1.000
_cell.length_b   1.000
_cell.length_c   1.000
_cell.angle_alpha   90.00
_cell.angle_beta   90.00
_cell.angle_gamma   90.00
#
_symmetry.space_group_name_H-M   'P 1'
#
loop_
_entity.id
_entity.type
_entity.pdbx_description
1 polymer ?
#
loop_
_entity_poly.entity_id
_entity_poly.type
_entity_poly.pdbx_seq_one_letter_code
_entity_poly.pdbx_strand_id
1 'polypeptide(L)'
;MDDGGKSDVAYSEEDELADQFLDWTKEALVEMRQLVDALESTITRDMASIKELYDLSHNIKGLGASFDFELMTSIGASLCGYFKKLEGKEPVSKRALEAHVRAFEVVLSHKITGNGGDQGNALKLRLQAIIHEESAV
;
A
#
# COMPACT_ATOMS: atom_id res chain seq x y z
N MET A 1 12.37 -42.33 26.65
CA MET A 1 11.35 -41.30 26.38
C MET A 1 12.03 -39.98 26.67
N ASP A 2 12.60 -39.38 25.63
CA ASP A 2 13.38 -38.13 25.67
C ASP A 2 12.92 -37.26 24.51
N ASP A 3 13.13 -35.95 24.64
CA ASP A 3 12.75 -34.85 23.73
C ASP A 3 11.32 -34.31 23.80
N GLY A 4 10.95 -33.82 24.98
CA GLY A 4 9.92 -32.79 25.14
C GLY A 4 10.46 -31.41 24.72
N GLY A 5 10.56 -31.17 23.41
CA GLY A 5 10.81 -29.84 22.86
C GLY A 5 9.67 -28.88 23.18
N LYS A 6 9.92 -27.92 24.07
CA LYS A 6 9.16 -26.68 24.17
C LYS A 6 10.10 -25.52 23.92
N SER A 7 10.17 -25.13 22.65
CA SER A 7 10.67 -23.83 22.24
C SER A 7 9.66 -22.77 22.69
N ASP A 8 9.83 -22.26 23.90
CA ASP A 8 9.26 -20.98 24.34
C ASP A 8 10.03 -19.88 23.60
N VAL A 9 9.62 -19.57 22.37
CA VAL A 9 10.10 -18.37 21.68
C VAL A 9 9.34 -17.20 22.29
N ALA A 10 10.01 -16.44 23.16
CA ALA A 10 9.47 -15.20 23.69
C ALA A 10 9.35 -14.18 22.55
N TYR A 11 8.12 -13.87 22.14
CA TYR A 11 7.83 -12.77 21.23
C TYR A 11 8.17 -11.44 21.91
N SER A 12 8.82 -10.53 21.20
CA SER A 12 9.08 -9.17 21.70
C SER A 12 7.83 -8.30 21.52
N GLU A 13 7.66 -7.26 22.35
CA GLU A 13 6.57 -6.28 22.19
C GLU A 13 6.62 -5.61 20.80
N GLU A 14 7.82 -5.50 20.21
CA GLU A 14 8.05 -4.95 18.87
C GLU A 14 7.48 -5.86 17.76
N ASP A 15 7.65 -7.19 17.90
CA ASP A 15 7.06 -8.17 16.98
C ASP A 15 5.53 -8.15 17.02
N GLU A 16 4.93 -8.04 18.22
CA GLU A 16 3.47 -7.97 18.36
C GLU A 16 2.88 -6.71 17.73
N LEU A 17 3.59 -5.57 17.82
CA LEU A 17 3.18 -4.33 17.17
C LEU A 17 3.33 -4.41 15.64
N ALA A 18 4.38 -5.06 15.16
CA ALA A 18 4.57 -5.28 13.73
C ALA A 18 3.48 -6.17 13.14
N ASP A 19 3.10 -7.26 13.83
CA ASP A 19 2.00 -8.12 13.39
C ASP A 19 0.65 -7.38 13.41
N GLN A 20 0.37 -6.57 14.45
CA GLN A 20 -0.83 -5.71 14.48
C GLN A 20 -0.86 -4.72 13.31
N PHE A 21 0.28 -4.13 12.96
CA PHE A 21 0.40 -3.28 11.78
C PHE A 21 0.12 -4.05 10.49
N LEU A 22 0.62 -5.29 10.35
CA LEU A 22 0.39 -6.12 9.17
C LEU A 22 -1.08 -6.52 9.04
N ASP A 23 -1.74 -6.90 10.13
CA ASP A 23 -3.17 -7.21 10.14
C ASP A 23 -4.01 -5.97 9.80
N TRP A 24 -3.75 -4.83 10.44
CA TRP A 24 -4.43 -3.58 10.10
C TRP A 24 -4.20 -3.18 8.63
N THR A 25 -2.97 -3.30 8.15
CA THR A 25 -2.64 -2.97 6.75
C THR A 25 -3.37 -3.90 5.80
N LYS A 26 -3.50 -5.18 6.13
CA LYS A 26 -4.28 -6.13 5.34
C LYS A 26 -5.73 -5.71 5.21
N GLU A 27 -6.36 -5.31 6.32
CA GLU A 27 -7.74 -4.82 6.32
C GLU A 27 -7.88 -3.54 5.51
N ALA A 28 -6.96 -2.59 5.69
CA ALA A 28 -6.90 -1.36 4.90
C ALA A 28 -6.77 -1.63 3.39
N LEU A 29 -5.98 -2.63 2.98
CA LEU A 29 -5.85 -3.00 1.56
C LEU A 29 -7.11 -3.65 1.01
N VAL A 30 -7.83 -4.44 1.80
CA VAL A 30 -9.13 -4.97 1.41
C VAL A 30 -10.13 -3.84 1.18
N GLU A 31 -10.16 -2.85 2.08
CA GLU A 31 -11.02 -1.67 1.94
C GLU A 31 -10.64 -0.83 0.72
N MET A 32 -9.34 -0.54 0.53
CA MET A 32 -8.86 0.13 -0.68
C MET A 32 -9.30 -0.62 -1.94
N ARG A 33 -9.21 -1.95 -1.94
CA ARG A 33 -9.60 -2.75 -3.10
C ARG A 33 -11.09 -2.66 -3.38
N GLN A 34 -11.93 -2.72 -2.35
CA GLN A 34 -13.37 -2.56 -2.48
C GLN A 34 -13.74 -1.18 -3.02
N LEU A 35 -13.10 -0.12 -2.53
CA LEU A 35 -13.28 1.23 -3.03
C LEU A 35 -12.91 1.30 -4.52
N VAL A 36 -11.73 0.81 -4.91
CA VAL A 36 -11.28 0.81 -6.32
C VAL A 36 -12.19 -0.04 -7.22
N ASP A 37 -12.67 -1.19 -6.75
CA ASP A 37 -13.56 -2.05 -7.51
C ASP A 37 -14.94 -1.40 -7.71
N ALA A 38 -15.44 -0.68 -6.70
CA ALA A 38 -16.70 0.07 -6.75
C ALA A 38 -16.63 1.30 -7.68
N LEU A 39 -15.44 1.82 -7.96
CA LEU A 39 -15.24 2.92 -8.91
C LEU A 39 -15.50 2.45 -10.35
N GLU A 40 -16.37 3.15 -11.08
CA GLU A 40 -16.56 2.93 -12.51
C GLU A 40 -15.36 3.47 -13.34
N SER A 41 -15.25 3.06 -14.61
CA SER A 41 -14.07 3.28 -15.48
C SER A 41 -13.66 4.75 -15.71
N THR A 42 -14.47 5.72 -15.28
CA THR A 42 -14.13 7.15 -15.33
C THR A 42 -14.58 7.80 -14.03
N ILE A 43 -13.63 8.05 -13.15
CA ILE A 43 -13.86 8.57 -11.81
C ILE A 43 -13.96 10.09 -11.93
N THR A 44 -15.17 10.59 -12.18
CA THR A 44 -15.46 12.03 -12.26
C THR A 44 -16.42 12.53 -11.15
N ARG A 45 -16.72 11.72 -10.12
CA ARG A 45 -17.66 12.13 -9.06
C ARG A 45 -17.47 11.54 -7.66
N ASP A 46 -16.67 10.49 -7.48
CA ASP A 46 -16.58 9.81 -6.17
C ASP A 46 -15.47 10.39 -5.29
N MET A 47 -15.63 11.66 -4.92
CA MET A 47 -14.68 12.39 -4.08
C MET A 47 -14.53 11.78 -2.68
N ALA A 48 -15.58 11.10 -2.18
CA ALA A 48 -15.55 10.41 -0.90
C ALA A 48 -14.60 9.20 -0.96
N SER A 49 -14.75 8.34 -1.98
CA SER A 49 -13.88 7.18 -2.16
C SER A 49 -12.43 7.59 -2.47
N ILE A 50 -12.23 8.65 -3.27
CA ILE A 50 -10.89 9.20 -3.52
C ILE A 50 -10.24 9.67 -2.22
N LYS A 51 -10.99 10.39 -1.38
CA LYS A 51 -10.49 10.87 -0.09
C LYS A 51 -10.13 9.70 0.83
N GLU A 52 -10.98 8.68 0.90
CA GLU A 52 -10.73 7.49 1.72
C GLU A 52 -9.47 6.75 1.26
N LEU A 53 -9.30 6.56 -0.06
CA LEU A 53 -8.09 5.98 -0.63
C LEU A 53 -6.83 6.79 -0.28
N TYR A 54 -6.93 8.12 -0.31
CA TYR A 54 -5.83 8.99 0.10
C TYR A 54 -5.49 8.83 1.58
N ASP A 55 -6.49 8.81 2.46
CA ASP A 55 -6.30 8.70 3.90
C ASP A 55 -5.70 7.34 4.29
N LEU A 56 -6.22 6.24 3.73
CA LEU A 56 -5.66 4.91 3.91
C LEU A 56 -4.19 4.85 3.43
N SER A 57 -3.89 5.44 2.27
CA SER A 57 -2.52 5.49 1.73
C SER A 57 -1.58 6.30 2.62
N HIS A 58 -2.07 7.40 3.18
CA HIS A 58 -1.32 8.26 4.08
C HIS A 58 -1.00 7.54 5.39
N ASN A 59 -1.96 6.79 5.95
CA ASN A 59 -1.76 6.02 7.16
C ASN A 59 -0.77 4.87 6.96
N ILE A 60 -0.94 4.08 5.88
CA ILE A 60 0.01 3.01 5.53
C ILE A 60 1.43 3.56 5.37
N LYS A 61 1.58 4.73 4.73
CA LYS A 61 2.86 5.41 4.61
C LYS A 61 3.47 5.78 5.97
N GLY A 62 2.66 6.33 6.87
CA GLY A 62 3.11 6.73 8.20
C GLY A 62 3.58 5.52 9.02
N LEU A 63 2.78 4.46 9.03
CA LEU A 63 3.05 3.26 9.83
C LEU A 63 4.18 2.41 9.24
N GLY A 64 4.25 2.27 7.91
CA GLY A 64 5.30 1.47 7.25
C GLY A 64 6.72 1.96 7.55
N ALA A 65 6.91 3.26 7.75
CA ALA A 65 8.21 3.82 8.11
C ALA A 65 8.64 3.44 9.55
N SER A 66 7.68 3.17 10.43
CA SER A 66 7.94 2.80 11.83
C SER A 66 8.33 1.33 12.01
N PHE A 67 7.93 0.46 11.09
CA PHE A 67 8.09 -1.01 11.20
C PHE A 67 9.06 -1.61 10.16
N ASP A 68 10.00 -0.82 9.63
CA ASP A 68 10.96 -1.27 8.60
C ASP A 68 10.31 -1.72 7.26
N PHE A 69 9.19 -1.12 6.87
CA PHE A 69 8.54 -1.34 5.57
C PHE A 69 8.70 -0.13 4.64
N GLU A 70 9.95 0.28 4.37
CA GLU A 70 10.23 1.46 3.53
C GLU A 70 9.62 1.38 2.13
N LEU A 71 9.51 0.17 1.57
CA LEU A 71 8.86 -0.04 0.28
C LEU A 71 7.37 0.28 0.35
N MET A 72 6.68 -0.14 1.42
CA MET A 72 5.28 0.21 1.68
C MET A 72 5.12 1.73 1.78
N THR A 73 6.01 2.39 2.53
CA THR A 73 6.06 3.85 2.65
C THR A 73 6.25 4.54 1.31
N SER A 74 7.13 4.00 0.47
CA SER A 74 7.41 4.56 -0.86
C SER A 74 6.20 4.45 -1.80
N ILE A 75 5.49 3.31 -1.78
CA ILE A 75 4.28 3.11 -2.59
C ILE A 75 3.17 4.06 -2.13
N GLY A 76 2.95 4.21 -0.82
CA GLY A 76 1.99 5.16 -0.27
C GLY A 76 2.33 6.61 -0.59
N ALA A 77 3.61 6.99 -0.52
CA ALA A 77 4.05 8.31 -0.94
C ALA A 77 3.81 8.57 -2.43
N SER A 78 4.04 7.58 -3.29
CA SER A 78 3.74 7.64 -4.73
C SER A 78 2.24 7.89 -4.97
N LEU A 79 1.38 7.13 -4.30
CA LEU A 79 -0.06 7.23 -4.45
C LEU A 79 -0.62 8.55 -3.90
N CYS A 80 -0.17 9.01 -2.73
CA CYS A 80 -0.50 10.35 -2.22
C CYS A 80 -0.03 11.46 -3.19
N GLY A 81 1.14 11.29 -3.81
CA GLY A 81 1.66 12.21 -4.82
C GLY A 81 0.80 12.26 -6.08
N TYR A 82 0.25 11.11 -6.49
CA TYR A 82 -0.71 11.03 -7.60
C TYR A 82 -1.98 11.83 -7.29
N PHE A 83 -2.60 11.60 -6.12
CA PHE A 83 -3.79 12.35 -5.70
C PHE A 83 -3.53 13.87 -5.61
N LYS A 84 -2.35 14.28 -5.14
CA LYS A 84 -1.96 15.71 -5.13
C LYS A 84 -1.81 16.29 -6.53
N LYS A 85 -1.23 15.56 -7.49
CA LYS A 85 -1.15 16.02 -8.89
C LYS A 85 -2.54 16.19 -9.52
N LEU A 86 -3.50 15.39 -9.06
CA LEU A 86 -4.89 15.44 -9.46
C LEU A 86 -5.71 16.52 -8.73
N GLU A 87 -5.13 17.45 -7.94
CA GLU A 87 -5.82 18.52 -7.19
C GLU A 87 -7.00 19.16 -7.97
N GLY A 88 -8.20 18.57 -7.87
CA GLY A 88 -9.41 18.98 -8.59
C GLY A 88 -9.48 18.63 -10.09
N LYS A 89 -8.55 17.85 -10.63
CA LYS A 89 -8.51 17.38 -12.02
C LYS A 89 -8.98 15.93 -12.09
N GLU A 90 -10.19 15.75 -12.57
CA GLU A 90 -10.74 14.46 -12.97
C GLU A 90 -10.55 14.27 -14.48
N PRO A 91 -10.43 13.01 -14.97
CA PRO A 91 -10.67 11.76 -14.26
C PRO A 91 -9.47 11.18 -13.48
N VAL A 92 -9.75 10.54 -12.34
CA VAL A 92 -8.78 9.63 -11.69
C VAL A 92 -8.77 8.31 -12.44
N SER A 93 -7.59 7.73 -12.62
CA SER A 93 -7.46 6.47 -13.32
C SER A 93 -7.55 5.28 -12.40
N LYS A 94 -8.58 4.48 -12.62
CA LYS A 94 -8.75 3.17 -11.97
C LYS A 94 -7.52 2.28 -12.18
N ARG A 95 -6.91 2.30 -13.36
CA ARG A 95 -5.70 1.50 -13.66
C ARG A 95 -4.51 1.88 -12.78
N ALA A 96 -4.32 3.18 -12.54
CA ALA A 96 -3.27 3.66 -11.64
C ALA A 96 -3.54 3.19 -10.19
N LEU A 97 -4.78 3.33 -9.71
CA LEU A 97 -5.18 2.89 -8.37
C LEU A 97 -5.00 1.37 -8.18
N GLU A 98 -5.54 0.55 -9.09
CA GLU A 98 -5.41 -0.91 -9.06
C GLU A 98 -3.96 -1.38 -9.06
N ALA A 99 -3.08 -0.68 -9.79
CA ALA A 99 -1.66 -1.01 -9.81
C ALA A 99 -1.01 -0.76 -8.44
N HIS A 100 -1.37 0.33 -7.75
CA HIS A 100 -0.83 0.64 -6.42
C HIS A 100 -1.37 -0.31 -5.35
N VAL A 101 -2.67 -0.60 -5.36
CA VAL A 101 -3.26 -1.58 -4.43
C VAL A 101 -2.60 -2.94 -4.59
N ARG A 102 -2.44 -3.43 -5.83
CA ARG A 102 -1.70 -4.68 -6.09
C ARG A 102 -0.26 -4.64 -5.61
N ALA A 103 0.42 -3.51 -5.77
CA ALA A 103 1.79 -3.37 -5.28
C ALA A 103 1.86 -3.49 -3.75
N PHE A 104 0.94 -2.86 -3.02
CA PHE A 104 0.85 -3.03 -1.58
C PHE A 104 0.54 -4.48 -1.19
N GLU A 105 -0.41 -5.14 -1.87
CA GLU A 105 -0.76 -6.55 -1.63
C GLU A 105 0.45 -7.47 -1.82
N VAL A 106 1.28 -7.22 -2.83
CA VAL A 106 2.52 -7.97 -3.07
C VAL A 106 3.53 -7.76 -1.94
N VAL A 107 3.76 -6.50 -1.54
CA VAL A 107 4.68 -6.19 -0.44
C VAL A 107 4.24 -6.87 0.85
N LEU A 108 2.93 -6.83 1.14
CA LEU A 108 2.34 -7.45 2.33
C LEU A 108 2.41 -8.99 2.26
N SER A 109 2.05 -9.58 1.12
CA SER A 109 2.03 -11.04 0.93
C SER A 109 3.42 -11.66 1.05
N HIS A 110 4.44 -10.93 0.58
CA HIS A 110 5.84 -11.35 0.66
C HIS A 110 6.56 -10.83 1.91
N LYS A 111 5.86 -10.07 2.78
CA LYS A 111 6.42 -9.38 3.95
C LYS A 111 7.77 -8.70 3.63
N ILE A 112 7.80 -7.94 2.54
CA ILE A 112 9.03 -7.30 2.04
C ILE A 112 9.39 -6.14 2.97
N THR A 113 10.41 -6.33 3.80
CA THR A 113 10.98 -5.29 4.66
C THR A 113 12.04 -4.46 3.92
N GLY A 114 12.42 -3.35 4.52
CA GLY A 114 13.26 -2.32 3.93
C GLY A 114 12.72 -1.82 2.59
N ASN A 115 13.63 -1.56 1.67
CA ASN A 115 13.31 -1.02 0.34
C ASN A 115 12.93 -2.07 -0.72
N GLY A 116 12.94 -3.36 -0.36
CA GLY A 116 12.71 -4.49 -1.26
C GLY A 116 13.79 -4.72 -2.34
N GLY A 117 14.96 -4.10 -2.18
CA GLY A 117 16.09 -4.24 -3.10
C GLY A 117 15.76 -3.90 -4.56
N ASP A 118 16.34 -4.65 -5.48
CA ASP A 118 16.13 -4.45 -6.92
C ASP A 118 14.67 -4.64 -7.34
N GLN A 119 13.98 -5.60 -6.72
CA GLN A 119 12.57 -5.89 -7.01
C GLN A 119 11.65 -4.76 -6.56
N GLY A 120 11.86 -4.26 -5.34
CA GLY A 120 11.14 -3.10 -4.81
C GLY A 120 11.41 -1.86 -5.64
N ASN A 121 12.64 -1.66 -6.11
CA ASN A 121 12.97 -0.56 -6.99
C ASN A 121 12.28 -0.67 -8.36
N ALA A 122 12.29 -1.85 -8.97
CA ALA A 122 11.60 -2.11 -10.23
C ALA A 122 10.08 -1.88 -10.11
N LEU A 123 9.48 -2.30 -8.98
CA LEU A 123 8.07 -2.08 -8.69
C LEU A 123 7.75 -0.58 -8.60
N LYS A 124 8.55 0.19 -7.84
CA LYS A 124 8.38 1.65 -7.73
C LYS A 124 8.46 2.34 -9.09
N LEU A 125 9.47 2.01 -9.90
CA LEU A 125 9.62 2.57 -11.24
C LEU A 125 8.42 2.24 -12.13
N ARG A 126 7.90 1.00 -12.04
CA ARG A 126 6.72 0.59 -12.81
C ARG A 126 5.48 1.39 -12.42
N LEU A 127 5.25 1.60 -11.13
CA LEU A 127 4.12 2.40 -10.63
C LEU A 127 4.20 3.86 -11.07
N GLN A 128 5.40 4.46 -10.98
CA GLN A 128 5.63 5.82 -11.44
C GLN A 128 5.39 5.97 -12.94
N ALA A 129 5.79 4.99 -13.74
CA ALA A 129 5.53 4.99 -15.18
C ALA A 129 4.03 4.93 -15.48
N ILE A 130 3.25 4.11 -14.75
CA ILE A 130 1.79 4.03 -14.90
C ILE A 130 1.14 5.38 -14.55
N ILE A 131 1.53 5.99 -13.42
CA ILE A 131 1.05 7.33 -13.07
C ILE A 131 1.38 8.34 -14.17
N HIS A 132 2.59 8.34 -14.69
CA HIS A 132 3.02 9.29 -15.71
C HIS A 132 2.25 9.11 -17.02
N GLU A 133 2.09 7.87 -17.50
CA GLU A 133 1.28 7.53 -18.69
C GLU A 133 -0.13 8.10 -18.56
N GLU A 134 -0.67 8.01 -17.35
CA GLU A 134 -2.07 8.27 -17.09
C GLU A 134 -2.37 9.69 -16.60
N SER A 135 -1.35 10.42 -16.13
CA SER A 135 -1.44 11.85 -15.86
C SER A 135 -1.17 12.72 -17.10
N ALA A 136 -0.74 12.09 -18.20
CA ALA A 136 -0.37 12.75 -19.45
C ALA A 136 -1.49 12.71 -20.52
N VAL A 137 -2.59 12.03 -20.21
CA VAL A 137 -3.85 12.01 -20.98
C VAL A 137 -4.75 13.14 -20.48
#